data_AF-A0A7X6UPT0-F1
#
_entry.id   AF-A0A7X6UPT0-F1
#
_cell.length_a   1.000
_cell.length_b   1.000
_cell.length_c   1.000
_cell.angle_alpha   90.00
_cell.angle_beta   90.00
_cell.angle_gamma   90.00
#
_symmetry.space_group_name_H-M   'P 1'
#
loop_
_entity.id
_entity.type
_entity.pdbx_description
1 polymer ?
#
loop_
_entity_poly.entity_id
_entity_poly.type
_entity_poly.pdbx_seq_one_letter_code
_entity_poly.pdbx_strand_id
1 'polypeptide(L)' 'MTSNTVYKKWTHIFYNDATLISAIFDRLLHHCETIIIEGKSYRTQKEEVPINR' A
#
# COMPACT_ATOMS: atom_id res chain seq x y z
N MET A 1 6.57 -7.62 1.77
CA MET A 1 5.11 -7.40 1.89
C MET A 1 4.72 -6.26 0.96
N THR A 2 3.54 -6.29 0.34
CA THR A 2 3.04 -5.19 -0.50
C THR A 2 1.71 -4.67 0.04
N SER A 3 1.51 -3.36 0.05
CA SER A 3 0.27 -2.72 0.49
C SER A 3 -0.09 -1.61 -0.47
N ASN A 4 -1.38 -1.48 -0.80
CA ASN A 4 -1.94 -0.34 -1.53
C ASN A 4 -2.45 0.78 -0.59
N THR A 5 -2.22 0.66 0.71
CA THR A 5 -2.63 1.62 1.72
C THR A 5 -1.47 2.02 2.62
N VAL A 6 -1.43 3.30 2.97
CA VAL A 6 -0.43 3.86 3.91
C VAL A 6 -0.70 3.38 5.34
N TYR A 7 0.36 3.22 6.14
CA TYR A 7 0.30 2.67 7.50
C TYR A 7 -0.72 3.38 8.41
N LYS A 8 -0.86 4.69 8.29
CA LYS A 8 -1.84 5.47 9.08
C LYS A 8 -3.29 5.02 8.86
N LYS A 9 -3.62 4.46 7.69
CA LYS A 9 -4.98 3.95 7.39
C LYS A 9 -5.22 2.54 7.94
N TRP A 10 -4.18 1.84 8.39
CA TRP A 10 -4.32 0.46 8.84
C TRP A 10 -5.13 0.36 10.13
N THR A 11 -5.07 1.36 11.03
CA THR A 11 -5.92 1.37 12.23
C THR A 11 -7.40 1.18 11.89
N HIS A 12 -7.89 1.85 10.86
CA HIS A 12 -9.26 1.69 10.38
C HIS A 12 -9.55 0.29 9.82
N ILE A 13 -8.56 -0.34 9.17
CA ILE A 13 -8.67 -1.70 8.62
C ILE A 13 -8.79 -2.74 9.73
N PHE A 14 -8.08 -2.55 10.84
CA PHE A 14 -8.06 -3.49 11.98
C PHE A 14 -8.94 -2.98 13.13
N TYR A 15 -10.23 -2.78 12.86
CA TYR A 15 -11.25 -2.46 13.88
C TYR A 15 -10.94 -1.25 14.77
N ASN A 16 -10.17 -0.29 14.25
CA ASN A 16 -9.73 0.89 14.99
C ASN A 16 -8.85 0.59 16.22
N ASP A 17 -8.24 -0.60 16.29
CA ASP A 17 -7.32 -0.98 17.36
C ASP A 17 -5.90 -0.51 17.04
N ALA A 18 -5.56 0.68 17.56
CA ALA A 18 -4.24 1.27 17.39
C ALA A 18 -3.13 0.50 18.13
N THR A 19 -3.46 -0.20 19.22
CA THR A 19 -2.48 -0.93 20.05
C THR A 19 -2.02 -2.18 19.33
N LEU A 20 -2.95 -2.97 18.79
CA LEU A 20 -2.67 -4.15 17.98
C LEU A 20 -1.81 -3.79 16.76
N ILE A 21 -2.22 -2.75 16.03
CA ILE A 21 -1.50 -2.25 14.85
C ILE A 21 -0.06 -1.88 15.20
N SER A 22 0.13 -1.13 16.28
CA SER A 22 1.46 -0.69 16.70
C SER A 22 2.37 -1.87 17.03
N ALA A 23 1.85 -2.90 17.70
CA ALA A 23 2.60 -4.11 18.01
C ALA A 23 2.95 -4.95 16.77
N ILE A 24 2.11 -4.92 15.72
CA ILE A 24 2.40 -5.55 14.43
C ILE A 24 3.47 -4.76 13.68
N PHE A 25 3.32 -3.43 13.61
CA PHE A 25 4.28 -2.57 12.94
C PHE A 25 5.66 -2.60 13.58
N ASP A 26 5.74 -2.68 14.91
CA ASP A 26 7.01 -2.83 15.61
C ASP A 26 7.79 -4.04 15.09
N ARG A 27 7.16 -5.22 15.02
CA ARG A 27 7.83 -6.44 14.51
C ARG A 27 8.13 -6.38 13.01
N LEU A 28 7.22 -5.80 12.23
CA LEU A 28 7.32 -5.80 10.78
C LEU A 28 8.38 -4.81 10.30
N LEU A 29 8.30 -3.57 10.77
CA LEU A 29 9.20 -2.47 10.38
C LEU A 29 10.60 -2.62 10.95
N HIS A 30 10.79 -3.39 12.02
CA HIS A 30 12.12 -3.66 12.57
C HIS A 30 13.02 -4.48 11.62
N HIS A 31 12.42 -5.33 10.77
CA HIS A 31 13.15 -6.21 9.86
C HIS A 31 12.83 -5.95 8.38
N CYS A 32 12.20 -4.83 8.04
CA CYS A 32 11.93 -4.47 6.66
C CYS A 32 12.21 -3.01 6.35
N GLU A 33 12.62 -2.75 5.13
CA GLU A 33 12.69 -1.41 4.58
C GLU A 33 11.39 -1.07 3.83
N THR A 34 10.94 0.17 3.94
CA THR A 34 9.73 0.64 3.26
C THR A 34 10.12 1.37 1.98
N ILE A 35 9.62 0.86 0.84
CA ILE A 35 9.76 1.51 -0.46
C ILE A 35 8.39 1.99 -0.92
N ILE A 36 8.26 3.28 -1.19
CA ILE A 36 7.03 3.88 -1.73
C ILE A 36 7.08 3.75 -3.25
N ILE A 37 6.03 3.16 -3.83
CA ILE A 37 5.89 2.97 -5.27
C ILE A 37 4.78 3.89 -5.78
N GLU A 38 5.15 4.77 -6.70
CA GLU A 38 4.24 5.71 -7.36
C GLU A 38 4.28 5.54 -8.87
N GLY A 39 3.20 5.89 -9.55
CA GLY A 39 3.09 5.80 -11.01
C GLY A 39 1.74 5.29 -11.49
N LYS A 40 1.49 5.40 -12.80
CA LYS A 40 0.29 4.83 -13.43
C LYS A 40 0.32 3.31 -13.40
N SER A 41 -0.83 2.68 -13.21
CA SER A 41 -0.99 1.22 -13.28
C SER A 41 -0.45 0.67 -14.60
N TYR A 42 0.49 -0.25 -14.52
CA TYR A 42 1.01 -0.97 -15.69
C TYR A 42 -0.11 -1.72 -16.45
N ARG A 43 -1.16 -2.17 -15.73
CA ARG A 43 -2.30 -2.90 -16.34
C ARG A 43 -3.08 -2.00 -17.30
N THR A 44 -3.20 -0.71 -16.97
CA THR A 44 -3.96 0.28 -17.76
C THR A 44 -3.13 0.89 -18.88
N GLN A 45 -1.78 0.86 -18.80
CA GLN A 45 -0.91 1.37 -19.87
C GLN A 45 -1.06 0.61 -21.20
N LYS A 46 -1.50 -0.65 -21.18
CA LYS A 46 -1.76 -1.42 -22.43
C LYS A 46 -3.03 -0.98 -23.16
N GLU A 47 -3.94 -0.28 -22.49
CA GLU A 47 -5.21 0.19 -23.06
C GLU A 47 -5.11 1.60 -23.66
N GLU A 48 -4.01 2.34 -23.45
CA GLU A 48 -3.72 3.58 -24.19
C GLU A 48 -3.23 3.26 -25.64
N VAL A 49 -3.86 2.30 -26.32
CA VAL A 49 -3.81 2.23 -27.79
C VAL A 49 -4.63 3.42 -28.28
N PRO A 50 -4.06 4.38 -29.03
CA PRO A 50 -4.83 5.48 -29.55
C PRO A 50 -5.92 4.91 -30.47
N ILE A 51 -7.17 4.97 -30.02
CA ILE A 51 -8.33 4.80 -30.88
C ILE A 51 -8.30 6.01 -31.80
N ASN A 52 -7.62 5.85 -32.93
CA ASN A 52 -7.66 6.80 -34.03
C ASN A 52 -9.14 6.95 -34.42
N ARG A 53 -9.73 8.11 -34.15
CA ARG A 53 -11.03 8.54 -34.66
C ARG A 53 -10.81 9.39 -35.89
#